data_AF-A0ABD3QT00-F1
#
_entry.id   AF-A0ABD3QT00-F1
#
_cell.length_a   1.000
_cell.length_b   1.000
_cell.length_c   1.000
_cell.angle_alpha   90.00
_cell.angle_beta   90.00
_cell.angle_gamma   90.00
#
_symmetry.space_group_name_H-M   'P 1'
#
loop_
_entity.id
_entity.type
_entity.pdbx_description
1 polymer ?
#
loop_
_entity_poly.entity_id
_entity_poly.type
_entity_poly.pdbx_seq_one_letter_code
_entity_poly.pdbx_strand_id
1 'polypeptide(L)'
;MKNSLFVLSMVASAAAFSPAPQSTPVSSTALFGGARGQATTLEGKQATVSKVRDLLEKSEMIITVPASGIKVSKVQALRRSLPEGTTMQVVKNKLMSRAVEGTIYEPVGEKFLKGANMWFFIEEDIGGTVNSWNAFVKDAGLKETHTIYGGNIEGTNYDEAGVTAISKLPSKTELIARIAGGIKAVPTKLARVTKAPGMKLARAIKLAGEKNNE
;
A
#
# COMPACT_ATOMS: atom_id res chain seq x y z
N MET A 1 71.47 -11.30 -66.03
CA MET A 1 70.99 -12.52 -65.34
C MET A 1 69.47 -12.44 -65.28
N LYS A 2 68.78 -13.33 -66.00
CA LYS A 2 67.32 -13.49 -65.96
C LYS A 2 66.97 -14.20 -64.66
N ASN A 3 65.96 -13.73 -63.93
CA ASN A 3 65.15 -14.59 -63.07
C ASN A 3 63.72 -14.06 -63.09
N SER A 4 62.90 -14.78 -63.87
CA SER A 4 61.47 -14.88 -63.67
C SER A 4 61.19 -15.76 -62.44
N LEU A 5 59.98 -15.95 -61.90
CA LEU A 5 58.63 -15.94 -62.44
C LEU A 5 57.72 -16.11 -61.18
N PHE A 6 56.57 -15.41 -61.10
CA PHE A 6 55.25 -15.94 -60.67
C PHE A 6 55.04 -16.29 -59.16
N VAL A 7 53.92 -16.05 -58.46
CA VAL A 7 52.45 -16.06 -58.70
C VAL A 7 51.82 -15.32 -57.49
N LEU A 8 51.06 -14.21 -57.55
CA LEU A 8 49.63 -14.01 -57.86
C LEU A 8 48.59 -14.97 -57.20
N SER A 9 48.02 -14.63 -56.03
CA SER A 9 46.60 -14.93 -55.78
C SER A 9 45.93 -14.03 -54.72
N MET A 10 45.04 -13.18 -55.25
CA MET A 10 43.69 -12.90 -54.75
C MET A 10 43.49 -12.43 -53.30
N VAL A 11 43.41 -11.10 -53.17
CA VAL A 11 42.59 -10.38 -52.20
C VAL A 11 41.11 -10.75 -52.43
N ALA A 12 40.46 -11.34 -51.43
CA ALA A 12 39.03 -11.61 -51.45
C ALA A 12 38.36 -10.94 -50.23
N SER A 13 37.57 -9.92 -50.54
CA SER A 13 36.30 -9.52 -49.92
C SER A 13 36.27 -9.27 -48.40
N ALA A 14 36.35 -7.98 -48.07
CA ALA A 14 35.79 -7.44 -46.85
C ALA A 14 34.26 -7.55 -46.88
N ALA A 15 33.73 -8.60 -46.24
CA ALA A 15 32.34 -8.64 -45.78
C ALA A 15 32.35 -8.56 -44.26
N ALA A 16 32.09 -7.35 -43.74
CA ALA A 16 31.94 -7.09 -42.34
C ALA A 16 30.84 -7.98 -41.76
N PHE A 17 31.26 -8.94 -40.92
CA PHE A 17 30.39 -9.76 -40.10
C PHE A 17 29.65 -8.85 -39.12
N SER A 18 28.37 -8.62 -39.40
CA SER A 18 27.44 -7.94 -38.50
C SER A 18 27.28 -8.78 -37.23
N PRO A 19 27.61 -8.29 -36.03
CA PRO A 19 27.37 -9.05 -34.81
C PRO A 19 25.87 -9.11 -34.55
N ALA A 20 25.35 -10.32 -34.40
CA ALA A 20 23.96 -10.59 -34.04
C ALA A 20 23.52 -9.73 -32.84
N PRO A 21 22.25 -9.26 -32.81
CA PRO A 21 21.74 -8.51 -31.67
C PRO A 21 21.86 -9.37 -30.41
N GLN A 22 22.60 -8.87 -29.42
CA GLN A 22 22.68 -9.47 -28.10
C GLN A 22 21.25 -9.60 -27.59
N SER A 23 20.80 -10.84 -27.37
CA SER A 23 19.55 -11.09 -26.68
C SER A 23 19.65 -10.44 -25.31
N THR A 24 18.94 -9.32 -25.14
CA THR A 24 18.68 -8.73 -23.82
C THR A 24 18.25 -9.86 -22.88
N PRO A 25 18.79 -9.96 -21.65
CA PRO A 25 18.27 -10.94 -20.71
C PRO A 25 16.78 -10.61 -20.53
N VAL A 26 15.93 -11.48 -21.06
CA VAL A 26 14.49 -11.41 -20.91
C VAL A 26 14.26 -11.31 -19.42
N SER A 27 13.70 -10.18 -18.98
CA SER A 27 13.40 -9.87 -17.59
C SER A 27 12.89 -11.14 -16.92
N SER A 28 13.74 -11.68 -16.04
CA SER A 28 13.44 -12.89 -15.29
C SER A 28 12.13 -12.61 -14.57
N THR A 29 11.04 -13.21 -15.06
CA THR A 29 9.84 -13.44 -14.28
C THR A 29 10.30 -14.34 -13.15
N ALA A 30 10.81 -13.71 -12.09
CA ALA A 30 11.30 -14.35 -10.90
C ALA A 30 10.10 -15.03 -10.26
N LEU A 31 9.92 -16.30 -10.61
CA LEU A 31 9.15 -17.25 -9.85
C LEU A 31 9.68 -17.17 -8.41
N PHE A 32 8.88 -16.57 -7.53
CA PHE A 32 9.11 -16.36 -6.11
C PHE A 32 9.26 -17.68 -5.30
N GLY A 33 9.56 -18.81 -5.95
CA GLY A 33 9.66 -20.14 -5.34
C GLY A 33 10.50 -21.16 -6.12
N GLY A 34 11.47 -20.72 -6.94
CA GLY A 34 12.35 -21.63 -7.70
C GLY A 34 13.76 -21.79 -7.09
N ALA A 35 14.39 -22.94 -7.35
CA ALA A 35 15.66 -23.48 -6.84
C ALA A 35 16.96 -22.63 -6.96
N ARG A 36 16.86 -21.32 -7.17
CA ARG A 36 17.99 -20.36 -7.13
C ARG A 36 17.96 -19.47 -5.88
N GLY A 37 17.73 -20.11 -4.73
CA GLY A 37 18.45 -19.83 -3.48
C GLY A 37 18.42 -18.43 -2.85
N GLN A 38 17.69 -17.43 -3.34
CA GLN A 38 17.62 -16.13 -2.64
C GLN A 38 16.85 -16.23 -1.32
N ALA A 39 15.88 -17.15 -1.22
CA ALA A 39 15.21 -17.44 0.05
C ALA A 39 15.96 -18.44 0.96
N THR A 40 17.03 -19.09 0.47
CA THR A 40 17.74 -20.16 1.20
C THR A 40 19.12 -19.70 1.69
N THR A 41 19.86 -18.95 0.86
CA THR A 41 21.16 -18.35 1.22
C THR A 41 21.01 -17.32 2.35
N LEU A 42 22.07 -17.16 3.15
CA LEU A 42 22.07 -16.19 4.25
C LEU A 42 21.97 -14.75 3.71
N GLU A 43 22.70 -14.45 2.64
CA GLU A 43 22.71 -13.15 1.98
C GLU A 43 21.32 -12.75 1.46
N GLY A 44 20.60 -13.66 0.80
CA GLY A 44 19.27 -13.34 0.28
C GLY A 44 18.21 -13.14 1.37
N LYS A 45 18.33 -13.85 2.51
CA LYS A 45 17.50 -13.60 3.69
C LYS A 45 17.80 -12.24 4.32
N GLN A 46 19.07 -11.87 4.43
CA GLN A 46 19.48 -10.55 4.91
C GLN A 46 18.97 -9.43 3.99
N ALA A 47 19.10 -9.59 2.67
CA ALA A 47 18.55 -8.65 1.70
C ALA A 47 17.02 -8.52 1.81
N THR A 48 16.31 -9.63 2.07
CA THR A 48 14.86 -9.60 2.29
C THR A 48 14.51 -8.86 3.59
N VAL A 49 15.25 -9.09 4.67
CA VAL A 49 15.06 -8.37 5.95
C VAL A 49 15.33 -6.87 5.76
N SER A 50 16.38 -6.50 5.02
CA SER A 50 16.67 -5.09 4.70
C SER A 50 15.52 -4.44 3.95
N LYS A 51 15.02 -5.07 2.87
CA LYS A 51 13.88 -4.55 2.10
C LYS A 51 12.64 -4.36 2.96
N VAL A 52 12.37 -5.31 3.86
CA VAL A 52 11.24 -5.21 4.78
C VAL A 52 11.45 -4.06 5.76
N ARG A 53 12.66 -3.85 6.27
CA ARG A 53 12.98 -2.68 7.10
C ARG A 53 12.78 -1.36 6.35
N ASP A 54 13.24 -1.27 5.11
CA ASP A 54 13.01 -0.08 4.28
C ASP A 54 11.52 0.21 4.07
N LEU A 55 10.69 -0.84 3.97
CA LEU A 55 9.23 -0.70 3.88
C LEU A 55 8.61 -0.31 5.22
N LEU A 56 9.10 -0.86 6.33
CA LEU A 56 8.66 -0.53 7.68
C LEU A 56 8.96 0.93 8.03
N GLU A 57 10.12 1.46 7.62
CA GLU A 57 10.52 2.85 7.85
C GLU A 57 9.67 3.85 7.05
N LYS A 58 9.20 3.44 5.86
CA LYS A 58 8.34 4.28 5.01
C LYS A 58 6.87 4.22 5.44
N SER A 59 6.43 3.10 5.99
CA SER A 59 5.03 2.91 6.38
C SER A 59 4.73 3.54 7.74
N GLU A 60 3.62 4.30 7.83
CA GLU A 60 3.07 4.76 9.10
C GLU A 60 2.31 3.61 9.81
N MET A 61 1.69 2.71 9.04
CA MET A 61 0.85 1.63 9.56
C MET A 61 1.09 0.29 8.86
N ILE A 62 0.96 -0.79 9.64
CA ILE A 62 1.06 -2.17 9.16
C ILE A 62 -0.22 -2.93 9.48
N ILE A 63 -0.77 -3.67 8.51
CA ILE A 63 -1.91 -4.56 8.72
C ILE A 63 -1.52 -6.01 8.41
N THR A 64 -1.91 -6.92 9.30
CA THR A 64 -1.67 -8.36 9.15
C THR A 64 -2.95 -9.07 8.76
N VAL A 65 -2.87 -9.88 7.71
CA VAL A 65 -4.01 -10.61 7.16
C VAL A 65 -3.61 -12.05 6.84
N PRO A 66 -4.48 -13.04 7.06
CA PRO A 66 -4.22 -14.41 6.62
C PRO A 66 -4.14 -14.51 5.09
N ALA A 67 -3.08 -15.16 4.61
CA ALA A 67 -2.86 -15.41 3.17
C ALA A 67 -3.44 -16.77 2.70
N SER A 68 -3.95 -17.59 3.62
CA SER A 68 -4.37 -18.97 3.35
C SER A 68 -5.68 -19.04 2.57
N GLY A 69 -5.71 -19.78 1.47
CA GLY A 69 -6.97 -20.10 0.77
C GLY A 69 -7.43 -19.07 -0.25
N ILE A 70 -6.61 -18.06 -0.57
CA ILE A 70 -6.90 -17.09 -1.63
C ILE A 70 -6.39 -17.59 -2.98
N LYS A 71 -7.25 -17.60 -4.01
CA LYS A 71 -6.85 -17.89 -5.39
C LYS A 71 -5.93 -16.79 -5.94
N VAL A 72 -4.91 -17.17 -6.71
CA VAL A 72 -3.93 -16.23 -7.30
C VAL A 72 -4.61 -15.14 -8.15
N SER A 73 -5.66 -15.47 -8.90
CA SER A 73 -6.44 -14.50 -9.69
C SER A 73 -7.08 -13.41 -8.82
N LYS A 74 -7.52 -13.78 -7.62
CA LYS A 74 -8.10 -12.85 -6.64
C LYS A 74 -7.03 -11.99 -5.98
N VAL A 75 -5.85 -12.56 -5.66
CA VAL A 75 -4.70 -11.78 -5.18
C VAL A 75 -4.23 -10.76 -6.23
N GLN A 76 -4.25 -11.12 -7.51
CA GLN A 76 -3.92 -10.19 -8.59
C GLN A 76 -4.95 -9.06 -8.72
N ALA A 77 -6.24 -9.36 -8.58
CA ALA A 77 -7.28 -8.34 -8.54
C ALA A 77 -7.09 -7.40 -7.35
N LEU A 78 -6.78 -7.96 -6.17
CA LEU A 78 -6.49 -7.18 -4.97
C LEU A 78 -5.31 -6.23 -5.16
N ARG A 79 -4.22 -6.69 -5.79
CA ARG A 79 -3.07 -5.81 -6.12
C ARG A 79 -3.43 -4.64 -7.01
N ARG A 80 -4.47 -4.75 -7.83
CA ARG A 80 -4.95 -3.67 -8.71
C ARG A 80 -5.94 -2.72 -8.01
N SER A 81 -6.63 -3.20 -6.97
CA SER A 81 -7.62 -2.41 -6.22
C SER A 81 -7.02 -1.67 -5.03
N LEU A 82 -5.74 -1.88 -4.72
CA LEU A 82 -5.05 -1.14 -3.67
C LEU A 82 -4.76 0.29 -4.15
N PRO A 83 -4.97 1.30 -3.29
CA PRO A 83 -4.62 2.68 -3.61
C PRO A 83 -3.09 2.85 -3.75
N GLU A 84 -2.69 3.92 -4.46
CA GLU A 84 -1.29 4.33 -4.51
C GLU A 84 -0.79 4.63 -3.10
N GLY A 85 0.38 4.10 -2.72
CA GLY A 85 0.92 4.23 -1.36
C GLY A 85 0.69 3.02 -0.43
N THR A 86 0.05 1.95 -0.92
CA THR A 86 -0.06 0.68 -0.17
C THR A 86 0.72 -0.44 -0.85
N THR A 87 1.71 -0.98 -0.15
CA THR A 87 2.52 -2.10 -0.62
C THR A 87 2.09 -3.40 0.08
N MET A 88 1.73 -4.40 -0.70
CA MET A 88 1.35 -5.73 -0.20
C MET A 88 2.47 -6.75 -0.43
N GLN A 89 2.98 -7.36 0.65
CA GLN A 89 3.97 -8.44 0.56
C GLN A 89 3.66 -9.61 1.49
N VAL A 90 4.00 -10.81 1.02
CA VAL A 90 3.96 -12.04 1.83
C VAL A 90 5.38 -12.31 2.30
N VAL A 91 5.60 -12.27 3.62
CA VAL A 91 6.92 -12.41 4.23
C VAL A 91 6.88 -13.52 5.28
N LYS A 92 7.93 -14.34 5.33
CA LYS A 92 8.07 -15.42 6.32
C LYS A 92 8.11 -14.84 7.74
N ASN A 93 7.34 -15.43 8.65
CA ASN A 93 7.16 -14.93 10.02
C ASN A 93 8.49 -14.72 10.77
N LYS A 94 9.45 -15.66 10.62
CA LYS A 94 10.77 -15.52 11.26
C LYS A 94 11.62 -14.40 10.65
N LEU A 95 11.41 -14.04 9.38
CA LEU A 95 12.08 -12.88 8.77
C LEU A 95 11.45 -11.57 9.25
N MET A 96 10.12 -11.53 9.39
CA MET A 96 9.42 -10.39 9.99
C MET A 96 9.85 -10.15 11.43
N SER A 97 9.93 -11.20 12.27
CA SER A 97 10.45 -11.09 13.65
C SER A 97 11.80 -10.38 13.69
N ARG A 98 12.73 -10.76 12.79
CA ARG A 98 14.06 -10.14 12.71
C ARG A 98 14.03 -8.71 12.17
N ALA A 99 13.11 -8.41 11.25
CA ALA A 99 12.96 -7.06 10.73
C ALA A 99 12.40 -6.09 11.78
N VAL A 100 11.48 -6.60 12.62
CA VAL A 100 10.76 -5.86 13.66
C VAL A 100 11.60 -5.69 14.94
N GLU A 101 12.50 -6.64 15.26
CA GLU A 101 13.51 -6.51 16.32
C GLU A 101 14.32 -5.21 16.12
N GLY A 102 14.12 -4.22 17.02
CA GLY A 102 14.74 -2.89 16.97
C GLY A 102 13.90 -1.77 16.36
N THR A 103 12.65 -2.03 15.98
CA THR A 103 11.70 -1.00 15.53
C THR A 103 10.56 -0.80 16.53
N ILE A 104 9.81 0.29 16.39
CA ILE A 104 8.65 0.63 17.23
C ILE A 104 7.56 -0.47 17.19
N TYR A 105 7.62 -1.35 16.20
CA TYR A 105 6.69 -2.46 15.98
C TYR A 105 7.03 -3.74 16.76
N GLU A 106 7.98 -3.72 17.69
CA GLU A 106 8.35 -4.86 18.55
C GLU A 106 7.16 -5.64 19.16
N PRO A 107 6.06 -5.01 19.62
CA PRO A 107 4.92 -5.75 20.19
C PRO A 107 4.09 -6.52 19.15
N VAL A 108 4.38 -6.43 17.86
CA VAL A 108 3.72 -7.22 16.79
C VAL A 108 4.09 -8.72 16.89
N GLY A 109 5.23 -9.03 17.51
CA GLY A 109 5.94 -10.30 17.34
C GLY A 109 5.19 -11.59 17.73
N GLU A 110 4.36 -11.60 18.76
CA GLU A 110 3.91 -12.90 19.29
C GLU A 110 2.49 -13.31 18.87
N LYS A 111 1.59 -12.34 18.68
CA LYS A 111 0.18 -12.62 18.35
C LYS A 111 -0.09 -12.66 16.85
N PHE A 112 0.53 -11.76 16.08
CA PHE A 112 0.28 -11.64 14.65
C PHE A 112 1.18 -12.53 13.79
N LEU A 113 2.27 -13.08 14.33
CA LEU A 113 3.21 -13.94 13.59
C LEU A 113 2.84 -15.44 13.54
N LYS A 114 1.56 -15.80 13.78
CA LYS A 114 1.10 -17.20 13.72
C LYS A 114 0.31 -17.45 12.44
N GLY A 115 0.64 -18.52 11.72
CA GLY A 115 -0.05 -18.91 10.48
C GLY A 115 0.58 -18.32 9.22
N ALA A 116 -0.13 -18.41 8.10
CA ALA A 116 0.30 -17.83 6.82
C ALA A 116 -0.13 -16.37 6.75
N ASN A 117 0.84 -15.47 6.78
CA ASN A 117 0.58 -14.03 6.90
C ASN A 117 0.94 -13.27 5.64
N MET A 118 0.07 -12.34 5.29
CA MET A 118 0.27 -11.29 4.31
C MET A 118 0.27 -9.95 5.03
N TRP A 119 1.22 -9.09 4.65
CA TRP A 119 1.45 -7.80 5.26
C TRP A 119 1.08 -6.70 4.27
N PHE A 120 0.37 -5.71 4.77
CA PHE A 120 0.13 -4.45 4.08
C PHE A 120 0.93 -3.36 4.78
N PHE A 121 1.83 -2.72 4.04
CA PHE A 121 2.58 -1.54 4.45
C PHE A 121 1.86 -0.33 3.86
N ILE A 122 1.40 0.58 4.71
CA ILE A 122 0.57 1.72 4.33
C ILE A 122 1.33 3.00 4.64
N GLU A 123 1.53 3.84 3.63
CA GLU A 123 2.20 5.14 3.77
C GLU A 123 1.18 6.27 4.03
N GLU A 124 0.12 6.39 3.22
CA GLU A 124 -0.78 7.56 3.27
C GLU A 124 -2.27 7.26 3.48
N ASP A 125 -2.82 6.19 2.87
CA ASP A 125 -4.26 5.90 2.91
C ASP A 125 -4.63 4.57 3.61
N ILE A 126 -4.87 4.72 4.91
CA ILE A 126 -5.34 3.65 5.78
C ILE A 126 -6.79 3.26 5.46
N GLY A 127 -7.67 4.26 5.31
CA GLY A 127 -9.11 4.06 5.15
C GLY A 127 -9.43 3.34 3.84
N GLY A 128 -8.82 3.77 2.74
CA GLY A 128 -8.97 3.14 1.43
C GLY A 128 -8.47 1.70 1.41
N THR A 129 -7.32 1.43 2.02
CA THR A 129 -6.74 0.08 2.08
C THR A 129 -7.66 -0.91 2.80
N VAL A 130 -8.17 -0.53 3.98
CA VAL A 130 -9.07 -1.42 4.75
C VAL A 130 -10.42 -1.57 4.07
N ASN A 131 -10.93 -0.52 3.42
CA ASN A 131 -12.19 -0.61 2.67
C ASN A 131 -12.06 -1.48 1.42
N SER A 132 -10.96 -1.36 0.67
CA SER A 132 -10.65 -2.26 -0.45
C SER A 132 -10.51 -3.70 0.02
N TRP A 133 -9.88 -3.93 1.17
CA TRP A 133 -9.82 -5.27 1.77
C TRP A 133 -11.20 -5.80 2.19
N ASN A 134 -12.02 -4.98 2.84
CA ASN A 134 -13.39 -5.36 3.23
C ASN A 134 -14.29 -5.65 2.02
N ALA A 135 -14.14 -4.88 0.93
CA ALA A 135 -14.82 -5.15 -0.33
C ALA A 135 -14.36 -6.48 -0.92
N PHE A 136 -13.06 -6.75 -0.92
CA PHE A 136 -12.49 -8.00 -1.38
C PHE A 136 -13.01 -9.21 -0.57
N VAL A 137 -13.07 -9.12 0.75
CA VAL A 137 -13.59 -10.20 1.62
C VAL A 137 -15.07 -10.47 1.32
N LYS A 138 -15.87 -9.42 1.06
CA LYS A 138 -17.27 -9.56 0.65
C LYS A 138 -17.40 -10.23 -0.71
N ASP A 139 -16.61 -9.80 -1.71
CA ASP A 139 -16.64 -10.32 -3.07
C ASP A 139 -16.15 -11.77 -3.17
N ALA A 140 -15.24 -12.16 -2.28
CA ALA A 140 -14.70 -13.50 -2.24
C ALA A 140 -15.58 -14.46 -1.41
N GLY A 141 -16.45 -13.94 -0.54
CA GLY A 141 -17.34 -14.75 0.30
C GLY A 141 -16.64 -15.51 1.44
N LEU A 142 -15.37 -15.20 1.76
CA LEU A 142 -14.57 -15.90 2.78
C LEU A 142 -14.64 -15.22 4.17
N LYS A 143 -15.84 -14.78 4.59
CA LYS A 143 -16.02 -14.01 5.84
C LYS A 143 -15.53 -14.75 7.11
N GLU A 144 -15.47 -16.07 7.10
CA GLU A 144 -15.15 -16.89 8.29
C GLU A 144 -13.67 -17.34 8.35
N THR A 145 -12.94 -17.34 7.23
CA THR A 145 -11.54 -17.82 7.19
C THR A 145 -10.51 -16.69 7.12
N HIS A 146 -10.96 -15.45 6.85
CA HIS A 146 -10.11 -14.29 6.57
C HIS A 146 -10.37 -13.12 7.51
N THR A 147 -10.50 -13.41 8.79
CA THR A 147 -10.52 -12.38 9.83
C THR A 147 -9.15 -11.69 9.88
N ILE A 148 -9.15 -10.36 9.82
CA ILE A 148 -7.93 -9.55 9.84
C ILE A 148 -7.29 -9.76 11.20
N TYR A 149 -6.15 -10.44 11.31
CA TYR A 149 -5.57 -10.71 12.63
C TYR A 149 -5.41 -9.45 13.47
N GLY A 150 -5.09 -8.32 12.83
CA GLY A 150 -5.11 -6.99 13.42
C GLY A 150 -4.14 -6.05 12.69
N GLY A 151 -4.06 -4.82 13.17
CA GLY A 151 -3.16 -3.79 12.64
C GLY A 151 -2.30 -3.19 13.74
N ASN A 152 -1.11 -2.72 13.40
CA ASN A 152 -0.27 -1.96 14.31
C ASN A 152 -0.07 -0.54 13.76
N ILE A 153 -0.30 0.43 14.65
CA ILE A 153 0.01 1.84 14.42
C ILE A 153 1.05 2.23 15.46
N GLU A 154 2.25 2.59 14.99
CA GLU A 154 3.30 3.21 15.82
C GLU A 154 3.52 2.51 17.18
N GLY A 155 3.45 1.18 17.22
CA GLY A 155 3.69 0.37 18.42
C GLY A 155 2.43 -0.01 19.22
N THR A 156 1.25 0.50 18.86
CA THR A 156 -0.02 0.08 19.44
C THR A 156 -0.68 -0.99 18.58
N ASN A 157 -0.94 -2.16 19.18
CA ASN A 157 -1.63 -3.25 18.53
C ASN A 157 -3.16 -3.06 18.59
N TYR A 158 -3.81 -3.12 17.44
CA TYR A 158 -5.26 -3.07 17.28
C TYR A 158 -5.79 -4.42 16.81
N ASP A 159 -6.80 -4.91 17.51
CA ASP A 159 -7.55 -6.12 17.16
C ASP A 159 -8.53 -5.86 15.99
N GLU A 160 -9.21 -6.90 15.51
CA GLU A 160 -10.21 -6.85 14.42
C GLU A 160 -11.24 -5.71 14.55
N ALA A 161 -11.76 -5.53 15.76
CA ALA A 161 -12.70 -4.46 16.07
C ALA A 161 -12.07 -3.07 15.97
N GLY A 162 -10.80 -2.95 16.35
CA GLY A 162 -10.01 -1.72 16.23
C GLY A 162 -9.73 -1.38 14.77
N VAL A 163 -9.34 -2.36 13.94
CA VAL A 163 -9.11 -2.16 12.51
C VAL A 163 -10.40 -1.74 11.78
N THR A 164 -11.54 -2.29 12.17
CA THR A 164 -12.85 -1.89 11.63
C THR A 164 -13.26 -0.46 12.04
N ALA A 165 -12.88 -0.02 13.24
CA ALA A 165 -13.09 1.36 13.66
C ALA A 165 -12.20 2.32 12.86
N ILE A 166 -10.95 1.92 12.62
CA ILE A 166 -9.99 2.66 11.80
C ILE A 166 -10.48 2.76 10.33
N SER A 167 -11.13 1.72 9.79
CA SER A 167 -11.66 1.76 8.42
C SER A 167 -12.76 2.80 8.20
N LYS A 168 -13.45 3.20 9.27
CA LYS A 168 -14.48 4.25 9.22
C LYS A 168 -13.88 5.65 9.24
N LEU A 169 -12.58 5.78 9.52
CA LEU A 169 -11.90 7.06 9.47
C LEU A 169 -11.70 7.47 8.00
N PRO A 170 -11.97 8.74 7.68
CA PRO A 170 -11.72 9.28 6.35
C PRO A 170 -10.21 9.45 6.08
N SER A 171 -9.84 9.72 4.82
CA SER A 171 -8.44 9.91 4.41
C SER A 171 -7.75 11.03 5.20
N LYS A 172 -6.41 11.06 5.24
CA LYS A 172 -5.62 12.05 6.01
C LYS A 172 -6.05 13.50 5.74
N THR A 173 -6.22 13.85 4.47
CA THR A 173 -6.68 15.19 4.05
C THR A 173 -8.11 15.49 4.51
N GLU A 174 -9.01 14.52 4.39
CA GLU A 174 -10.38 14.67 4.86
C GLU A 174 -10.47 14.73 6.40
N LEU A 175 -9.62 13.99 7.10
CA LEU A 175 -9.54 14.01 8.56
C LEU A 175 -9.06 15.37 9.05
N ILE A 176 -8.00 15.91 8.44
CA ILE A 176 -7.51 17.26 8.71
C ILE A 176 -8.61 18.29 8.40
N ALA A 177 -9.32 18.14 7.27
CA ALA A 177 -10.42 19.03 6.90
C ALA A 177 -11.59 18.98 7.90
N ARG A 178 -11.94 17.80 8.42
CA ARG A 178 -12.99 17.66 9.46
C ARG A 178 -12.57 18.29 10.78
N ILE A 179 -11.32 18.12 11.19
CA ILE A 179 -10.79 18.74 12.41
C ILE A 179 -10.77 20.27 12.25
N ALA A 180 -10.21 20.78 11.15
CA ALA A 180 -10.18 22.20 10.85
C ALA A 180 -11.60 22.80 10.71
N GLY A 181 -12.52 22.05 10.10
CA GLY A 181 -13.94 22.39 9.99
C GLY A 181 -14.61 22.44 11.36
N GLY A 182 -14.31 21.50 12.26
CA GLY A 182 -14.77 21.49 13.64
C GLY A 182 -14.31 22.71 14.42
N ILE A 183 -13.02 23.06 14.33
CA ILE A 183 -12.44 24.24 14.97
C ILE A 183 -13.12 25.51 14.46
N LYS A 184 -13.31 25.66 13.14
CA LYS A 184 -14.01 26.80 12.55
C LYS A 184 -15.51 26.82 12.88
N ALA A 185 -16.13 25.65 13.05
CA ALA A 185 -17.56 25.54 13.32
C ALA A 185 -17.94 26.11 14.69
N VAL A 186 -17.09 25.98 15.71
CA VAL A 186 -17.41 26.45 17.07
C VAL A 186 -17.61 27.98 17.13
N PRO A 187 -16.64 28.83 16.71
CA PRO A 187 -16.84 30.28 16.67
C PRO A 187 -17.99 30.70 15.74
N THR A 188 -18.12 30.04 14.59
CA THR A 188 -19.18 30.34 13.63
C THR A 188 -20.57 30.05 14.20
N LYS A 189 -20.73 28.95 14.95
CA LYS A 189 -21.99 28.62 15.64
C LYS A 189 -22.31 29.65 16.72
N LEU A 190 -21.33 30.09 17.51
CA LEU A 190 -21.52 31.12 18.54
C LEU A 190 -21.94 32.47 17.94
N ALA A 191 -21.27 32.90 16.86
CA ALA A 191 -21.64 34.13 16.14
C ALA A 191 -23.04 34.05 15.51
N ARG A 192 -23.45 32.87 15.03
CA ARG A 192 -24.82 32.67 14.52
C ARG A 192 -25.86 32.72 15.63
N VAL A 193 -25.61 32.09 16.78
CA VAL A 193 -26.56 32.07 17.91
C VAL A 193 -26.79 33.47 18.46
N THR A 194 -25.74 34.29 18.58
CA THR A 194 -25.86 35.68 19.04
C THR A 194 -26.58 36.58 18.03
N LYS A 195 -26.37 36.39 16.73
CA LYS A 195 -27.08 37.17 15.68
C LYS A 195 -28.50 36.67 15.39
N ALA A 196 -28.84 35.44 15.78
CA ALA A 196 -30.12 34.82 15.42
C ALA A 196 -31.36 35.55 15.98
N PRO A 197 -31.40 36.03 17.23
CA PRO A 197 -32.55 36.77 17.75
C PRO A 197 -32.84 38.05 16.95
N GLY A 198 -31.81 38.86 16.68
CA GLY A 198 -31.95 40.10 15.91
C GLY A 198 -32.41 39.86 14.47
N MET A 199 -31.85 38.86 13.80
CA MET A 199 -32.29 38.50 12.44
C MET A 199 -33.70 37.93 12.39
N LYS A 200 -34.12 37.14 13.38
CA LYS A 200 -35.49 36.58 13.44
C LYS A 200 -36.53 37.69 13.59
N LEU A 201 -36.26 38.67 14.44
CA LEU A 201 -37.12 39.84 14.62
C LEU A 201 -37.18 40.69 13.35
N ALA A 202 -36.03 41.00 12.74
CA ALA A 202 -35.99 41.76 11.49
C ALA A 202 -36.74 41.05 10.34
N ARG A 203 -36.65 39.72 10.25
CA ARG A 203 -37.41 38.93 9.26
C ARG A 203 -38.91 38.94 9.54
N ALA A 204 -39.34 38.83 10.79
CA ALA A 204 -40.75 38.88 11.15
C ALA A 204 -41.38 40.22 10.80
N ILE A 205 -40.68 41.33 11.05
CA ILE A 205 -41.14 42.69 10.69
C ILE A 205 -41.25 42.83 9.17
N LYS A 206 -40.25 42.36 8.40
CA LYS A 206 -40.31 42.39 6.94
C LYS A 206 -41.50 41.60 6.38
N LEU A 207 -41.72 40.38 6.88
CA LEU A 207 -42.84 39.54 6.46
C LEU A 207 -44.21 40.13 6.82
N ALA A 208 -44.32 40.78 7.98
CA ALA A 208 -45.53 41.51 8.35
C ALA A 208 -45.78 42.73 7.46
N GLY A 209 -44.71 43.41 7.02
CA GLY A 209 -44.80 44.52 6.07
C GLY A 209 -45.22 44.09 4.66
N GLU A 210 -44.74 42.94 4.17
CA GLU A 210 -45.12 42.40 2.86
C GLU A 210 -46.58 41.90 2.84
N LYS A 211 -47.09 41.32 3.93
CA LYS A 211 -48.50 40.91 4.04
C LYS A 211 -49.52 42.05 4.13
N ASN A 212 -49.10 43.24 4.53
CA ASN A 212 -49.97 44.42 4.60
C ASN A 212 -50.02 45.19 3.27
N ASN A 213 -49.26 44.75 2.27
CA ASN A 213 -49.14 45.39 0.95
C ASN A 213 -49.74 44.53 -0.18
N GLU A 214 -50.42 43.43 0.18
CA GLU A 214 -51.43 42.71 -0.62
C GLU A 214 -52.82 42.97 -0.03
#